data_AF-A0A8S1WEH0-F1
#
_entry.id   AF-A0A8S1WEH0-F1
#
_cell.length_a   1.000
_cell.length_b   1.000
_cell.length_c   1.000
_cell.angle_alpha   90.00
_cell.angle_beta   90.00
_cell.angle_gamma   90.00
#
_symmetry.space_group_name_H-M   'P 1'
#
loop_
_entity.id
_entity.type
_entity.pdbx_description
1 polymer ?
#
loop_
_entity_poly.entity_id
_entity_poly.type
_entity_poly.pdbx_seq_one_letter_code
_entity_poly.pdbx_strand_id
1 'polypeptide(L)'
;MQRKESKKATIPKMMARVLQYQDASDKLTQFLFIKQGQDRIRRIILAFLIADFTNLILVSGQWYVGFHQTLKEWLEDLDNRFIKAHLHILSFKNSDFLQTSFWVDSTKTKKLFRWDRTIISEVLNGFNGKCITIAFKYNRKYRSQYKFDVLPSNSKRVIWIAREQTKHNFESVTQVMNIQPIISGDCVKIAINFYNKMTFIDPDTIEFEEPQIEQSKECICPIQSLFFDWVSIQYAKQRPQLNDYQVHPHLHLIDCRCAGVDTVAYQFVYEACELGSFRNDLIGIPIEVVQQGQERMQTPIKKTRLTNILFNKWRLTILQIINFIFHKMVHKEFGDIFKRFVQIPILKNTFAEHFYLAFQYLPGHALERNSNHLVLRYKVPQNIMNMNGSVHGGALATILDCATTIAILRGDKNLSRTVSIELGLSFISPAKLNDSLLIHAVCQKVGKNIAYSVCDIYEEHDMKLVTTGRHIKAVLPGTFFDSDFKKIS
;
A
#
# COMPACT_ATOMS: atom_id res chain seq x y z
N MET A 1 -20.54 71.62 -10.83
CA MET A 1 -20.73 70.16 -11.02
C MET A 1 -20.83 69.51 -9.65
N GLN A 2 -21.95 68.83 -9.40
CA GLN A 2 -22.42 68.38 -8.08
C GLN A 2 -21.48 67.36 -7.41
N ARG A 3 -21.14 67.60 -6.13
CA ARG A 3 -20.68 66.57 -5.20
C ARG A 3 -21.88 65.66 -4.87
N LYS A 4 -21.82 64.38 -5.26
CA LYS A 4 -22.78 63.37 -4.82
C LYS A 4 -22.57 63.08 -3.34
N GLU A 5 -23.51 63.53 -2.50
CA GLU A 5 -23.62 63.15 -1.10
C GLU A 5 -23.77 61.62 -0.97
N SER A 6 -22.91 61.01 -0.14
CA SER A 6 -23.06 59.63 0.28
C SER A 6 -24.29 59.54 1.21
N LYS A 7 -25.29 58.75 0.80
CA LYS A 7 -26.44 58.43 1.64
C LYS A 7 -25.98 57.62 2.86
N LYS A 8 -25.64 58.29 3.97
CA LYS A 8 -25.52 57.66 5.29
C LYS A 8 -26.86 56.99 5.62
N ALA A 9 -26.85 55.67 5.79
CA ALA A 9 -28.02 54.95 6.30
C ALA A 9 -28.31 55.45 7.73
N THR A 10 -29.47 56.06 7.93
CA THR A 10 -29.94 56.54 9.24
C THR A 10 -30.16 55.36 10.18
N ILE A 11 -29.81 55.48 11.46
CA ILE A 11 -30.00 54.45 12.51
C ILE A 11 -31.39 53.78 12.47
N PRO A 12 -32.51 54.51 12.23
CA PRO A 12 -33.83 53.90 12.03
C PRO A 12 -33.94 52.90 10.86
N LYS A 13 -33.23 53.12 9.75
CA LYS A 13 -33.20 52.19 8.60
C LYS A 13 -32.36 50.95 8.88
N MET A 14 -31.31 51.09 9.70
CA MET A 14 -30.53 49.94 10.20
C MET A 14 -31.35 49.11 11.19
N MET A 15 -32.01 49.76 12.15
CA MET A 15 -32.93 49.12 13.10
C MET A 15 -34.09 48.42 12.39
N ALA A 16 -34.73 49.07 11.41
CA ALA A 16 -35.79 48.44 10.62
C ALA A 16 -35.30 47.22 9.83
N ARG A 17 -34.07 47.24 9.30
CA ARG A 17 -33.48 46.06 8.67
C ARG A 17 -33.21 44.94 9.67
N VAL A 18 -32.62 45.25 10.83
CA VAL A 18 -32.35 44.27 11.90
C VAL A 18 -33.65 43.63 12.38
N LEU A 19 -34.70 44.42 12.60
CA LEU A 19 -36.03 43.94 12.98
C LEU A 19 -36.68 43.08 11.87
N GLN A 20 -36.55 43.48 10.60
CA GLN A 20 -37.01 42.64 9.47
C GLN A 20 -36.24 41.32 9.36
N TYR A 21 -34.94 41.31 9.65
CA TYR A 21 -34.13 40.09 9.70
C TYR A 21 -34.55 39.19 10.87
N GLN A 22 -34.87 39.77 12.03
CA GLN A 22 -35.41 39.03 13.18
C GLN A 22 -36.79 38.45 12.88
N ASP A 23 -37.72 39.24 12.34
CA ASP A 23 -39.05 38.77 11.92
C ASP A 23 -38.98 37.66 10.86
N ALA A 24 -38.07 37.79 9.89
CA ALA A 24 -37.86 36.77 8.86
C ALA A 24 -37.27 35.49 9.45
N SER A 25 -36.31 35.62 10.38
CA SER A 25 -35.72 34.49 11.11
C SER A 25 -36.76 33.77 11.96
N ASP A 26 -37.65 34.50 12.63
CA ASP A 26 -38.70 33.92 13.47
C ASP A 26 -39.76 33.21 12.64
N LYS A 27 -40.19 33.79 11.52
CA LYS A 27 -41.11 33.12 10.58
C LYS A 27 -40.52 31.85 10.00
N LEU A 28 -39.24 31.88 9.62
CA LEU A 28 -38.53 30.70 9.13
C LEU A 28 -38.40 29.62 10.21
N THR A 29 -38.10 30.01 11.45
CA THR A 29 -38.01 29.11 12.60
C THR A 29 -39.36 28.43 12.87
N GLN A 30 -40.45 29.20 12.88
CA GLN A 30 -41.81 28.67 13.03
C GLN A 30 -42.17 27.71 11.90
N PHE A 31 -41.85 28.08 10.66
CA PHE A 31 -42.11 27.23 9.52
C PHE A 31 -41.35 25.90 9.63
N LEU A 32 -40.04 25.93 9.89
CA LEU A 32 -39.18 24.74 9.87
C LEU A 32 -39.42 23.79 11.05
N PHE A 33 -39.62 24.32 12.25
CA PHE A 33 -39.57 23.51 13.47
C PHE A 33 -40.89 23.42 14.24
N ILE A 34 -41.83 24.34 14.00
CA ILE A 34 -43.12 24.36 14.70
C ILE A 34 -44.22 23.76 13.82
N LYS A 35 -44.20 24.01 12.50
CA LYS A 35 -45.16 23.41 11.57
C LYS A 35 -44.83 21.94 11.29
N GLN A 36 -45.82 21.06 11.39
CA GLN A 36 -45.67 19.64 11.06
C GLN A 36 -45.36 19.43 9.57
N GLY A 37 -44.70 18.30 9.26
CA GLY A 37 -44.46 17.83 7.89
C GLY A 37 -43.33 18.53 7.12
N GLN A 38 -42.45 19.27 7.82
CA GLN A 38 -41.29 19.93 7.19
C GLN A 38 -40.02 19.08 7.18
N ASP A 39 -40.10 17.79 7.47
CA ASP A 39 -38.96 16.86 7.56
C ASP A 39 -38.07 16.90 6.32
N ARG A 40 -38.70 16.84 5.14
CA ARG A 40 -37.99 16.87 3.86
C ARG A 40 -37.23 18.17 3.65
N ILE A 41 -37.82 19.31 4.04
CA ILE A 41 -37.18 20.62 3.90
C ILE A 41 -36.01 20.72 4.88
N ARG A 42 -36.20 20.29 6.14
CA ARG A 42 -35.12 20.22 7.14
C ARG A 42 -33.97 19.35 6.64
N ARG A 43 -34.22 18.18 6.07
CA ARG A 43 -33.19 17.32 5.46
C ARG A 43 -32.45 17.98 4.30
N ILE A 44 -33.17 18.69 3.41
CA ILE A 44 -32.54 19.42 2.29
C ILE A 44 -31.64 20.54 2.81
N ILE A 45 -32.10 21.32 3.78
CA ILE A 45 -31.29 22.40 4.39
C ILE A 45 -30.06 21.79 5.07
N LEU A 46 -30.25 20.71 5.84
CA LEU A 46 -29.16 20.01 6.51
C LEU A 46 -28.14 19.46 5.49
N ALA A 47 -28.59 18.83 4.40
CA ALA A 47 -27.74 18.33 3.33
C ALA A 47 -26.90 19.44 2.67
N PHE A 48 -27.52 20.60 2.44
CA PHE A 48 -26.86 21.75 1.81
C PHE A 48 -25.88 22.45 2.74
N LEU A 49 -26.23 22.60 4.02
CA LEU A 49 -25.47 23.34 5.03
C LEU A 49 -24.68 22.45 6.00
N ILE A 50 -24.52 21.15 5.69
CA ILE A 50 -23.85 20.19 6.58
C ILE A 50 -22.42 20.62 6.94
N ALA A 51 -21.73 21.32 6.03
CA ALA A 51 -20.39 21.85 6.25
C ALA A 51 -20.35 22.93 7.33
N ASP A 52 -21.42 23.71 7.45
CA ASP A 52 -21.61 24.81 8.38
C ASP A 52 -22.57 24.43 9.52
N PHE A 53 -22.73 23.13 9.80
CA PHE A 53 -23.69 22.63 10.80
C PHE A 53 -23.55 23.31 12.17
N THR A 54 -22.32 23.62 12.60
CA THR A 54 -22.09 24.34 13.86
C THR A 54 -22.71 25.74 13.85
N ASN A 55 -22.60 26.48 12.75
CA ASN A 55 -23.24 27.79 12.63
C ASN A 55 -24.76 27.65 12.51
N LEU A 56 -25.22 26.61 11.82
CA LEU A 56 -26.65 26.30 11.64
C LEU A 56 -27.37 26.10 12.98
N ILE A 57 -26.79 25.32 13.89
CA ILE A 57 -27.40 25.04 15.20
C ILE A 57 -27.27 26.22 16.18
N LEU A 58 -26.40 27.19 15.91
CA LEU A 58 -26.20 28.37 16.75
C LEU A 58 -27.17 29.52 16.43
N VAL A 59 -28.02 29.38 15.41
CA VAL A 59 -29.01 30.42 15.02
C VAL A 59 -29.99 30.70 16.16
N SER A 60 -30.55 29.65 16.78
CA SER A 60 -31.38 29.74 17.98
C SER A 60 -31.54 28.37 18.64
N GLY A 61 -32.08 28.32 19.87
CA GLY A 61 -32.34 27.04 20.55
C GLY A 61 -33.28 26.10 19.79
N GLN A 62 -34.22 26.65 19.01
CA GLN A 62 -35.11 25.85 18.16
C GLN A 62 -34.37 25.21 16.98
N TRP A 63 -33.40 25.91 16.39
CA TRP A 63 -32.55 25.38 15.33
C TRP A 63 -31.64 24.27 15.85
N TYR A 64 -31.07 24.46 17.05
CA TYR A 64 -30.29 23.43 17.72
C TYR A 64 -31.09 22.14 17.88
N VAL A 65 -32.23 22.19 18.58
CA VAL A 65 -33.05 21.00 18.83
C VAL A 65 -33.57 20.41 17.52
N GLY A 66 -34.08 21.25 16.63
CA GLY A 66 -34.73 20.83 15.40
C GLY A 66 -33.80 20.13 14.42
N PHE A 67 -32.58 20.62 14.22
CA PHE A 67 -31.60 19.97 13.33
C PHE A 67 -30.94 18.75 13.98
N HIS A 68 -30.72 18.75 15.30
CA HIS A 68 -30.28 17.53 15.99
C HIS A 68 -31.31 16.41 15.90
N GLN A 69 -32.60 16.73 16.08
CA GLN A 69 -33.69 15.77 15.90
C GLN A 69 -33.77 15.28 14.45
N THR A 70 -33.70 16.19 13.48
CA THR A 70 -33.72 15.84 12.05
C THR A 70 -32.56 14.89 11.71
N LEU A 71 -31.35 15.19 12.18
CA LEU A 71 -30.18 14.32 11.99
C LEU A 71 -30.38 12.95 12.64
N LYS A 72 -30.92 12.91 13.86
CA LYS A 72 -31.20 11.67 14.57
C LYS A 72 -32.19 10.78 13.79
N GLU A 73 -33.33 11.33 13.40
CA GLU A 73 -34.34 10.63 12.60
C GLU A 73 -33.77 10.13 11.27
N TRP A 74 -32.85 10.89 10.66
CA TRP A 74 -32.16 10.51 9.44
C TRP A 74 -31.25 9.29 9.63
N LEU A 75 -30.49 9.27 10.73
CA LEU A 75 -29.59 8.17 11.06
C LEU A 75 -30.34 6.93 11.54
N GLU A 76 -31.46 7.08 12.24
CA GLU A 76 -32.33 5.98 12.64
C GLU A 76 -32.96 5.28 11.42
N ASP A 77 -33.40 6.05 10.42
CA ASP A 77 -33.87 5.47 9.16
C ASP A 77 -32.77 4.66 8.44
N LEU A 78 -31.54 5.18 8.40
CA LEU A 78 -30.39 4.49 7.83
C LEU A 78 -30.11 3.16 8.56
N ASP A 79 -30.10 3.19 9.89
CA ASP A 79 -29.89 2.00 10.72
C ASP A 79 -31.00 0.96 10.48
N ASN A 80 -32.27 1.39 10.42
CA ASN A 80 -33.40 0.51 10.15
C ASN A 80 -33.29 -0.17 8.78
N ARG A 81 -32.89 0.56 7.74
CA ARG A 81 -32.63 -0.01 6.41
C ARG A 81 -31.47 -1.01 6.44
N PHE A 82 -30.41 -0.73 7.19
CA PHE A 82 -29.30 -1.67 7.37
C PHE A 82 -29.76 -2.95 8.06
N ILE A 83 -30.48 -2.83 9.18
CA ILE A 83 -31.00 -3.96 9.95
C ILE A 83 -31.87 -4.84 9.05
N LYS A 84 -32.82 -4.23 8.33
CA LYS A 84 -33.70 -4.95 7.41
C LYS A 84 -32.94 -5.77 6.37
N ALA A 85 -31.86 -5.23 5.82
CA ALA A 85 -31.06 -5.90 4.80
C ALA A 85 -30.17 -7.03 5.35
N HIS A 86 -29.78 -6.99 6.63
CA HIS A 86 -28.73 -7.88 7.17
C HIS A 86 -29.13 -8.71 8.41
N LEU A 87 -30.37 -8.62 8.90
CA LEU A 87 -30.81 -9.31 10.13
C LEU A 87 -30.62 -10.84 10.11
N HIS A 88 -30.54 -11.44 8.93
CA HIS A 88 -30.40 -12.89 8.75
C HIS A 88 -28.95 -13.39 8.91
N ILE A 89 -27.96 -12.47 8.92
CA ILE A 89 -26.54 -12.78 9.14
C ILE A 89 -25.95 -12.05 10.35
N LEU A 90 -26.57 -10.94 10.77
CA LEU A 90 -26.09 -10.05 11.81
C LEU A 90 -27.18 -9.76 12.85
N SER A 91 -26.82 -9.78 14.12
CA SER A 91 -27.63 -9.26 15.22
C SER A 91 -27.19 -7.84 15.54
N PHE A 92 -28.08 -6.86 15.32
CA PHE A 92 -27.78 -5.46 15.64
C PHE A 92 -27.61 -5.25 17.15
N LYS A 93 -26.56 -4.51 17.54
CA LYS A 93 -26.30 -4.15 18.94
C LYS A 93 -26.57 -2.67 19.18
N ASN A 94 -25.85 -1.81 18.48
CA ASN A 94 -25.97 -0.36 18.59
C ASN A 94 -25.29 0.33 17.39
N SER A 95 -25.35 1.65 17.32
CA SER A 95 -24.60 2.46 16.35
C SER A 95 -23.97 3.69 17.01
N ASP A 96 -22.69 3.92 16.72
CA ASP A 96 -21.96 5.10 17.14
C ASP A 96 -22.04 6.19 16.06
N PHE A 97 -22.12 7.46 16.47
CA PHE A 97 -21.96 8.59 15.56
C PHE A 97 -20.66 9.33 15.88
N LEU A 98 -19.75 9.39 14.90
CA LEU A 98 -18.42 9.99 15.08
C LEU A 98 -18.24 11.18 14.14
N GLN A 99 -18.04 12.35 14.74
CA GLN A 99 -17.57 13.55 14.04
C GLN A 99 -16.06 13.70 14.25
N THR A 100 -15.31 13.66 13.17
CA THR A 100 -13.86 13.93 13.18
C THR A 100 -13.54 15.19 12.41
N SER A 101 -12.54 15.94 12.85
CA SER A 101 -12.09 17.15 12.15
C SER A 101 -10.72 16.90 11.51
N PHE A 102 -10.51 17.40 10.30
CA PHE A 102 -9.26 17.26 9.56
C PHE A 102 -8.90 18.55 8.81
N TRP A 103 -7.61 18.75 8.56
CA TRP A 103 -7.11 19.91 7.82
C TRP A 103 -7.10 19.63 6.32
N VAL A 104 -7.50 20.61 5.51
CA VAL A 104 -7.68 20.44 4.06
C VAL A 104 -6.39 20.69 3.28
N ASP A 105 -5.53 21.57 3.79
CA ASP A 105 -4.31 22.08 3.18
C ASP A 105 -3.11 21.99 4.13
N SER A 106 -1.90 22.03 3.56
CA SER A 106 -0.63 22.05 4.30
C SER A 106 -0.46 23.33 5.12
N THR A 107 -1.15 24.40 4.74
CA THR A 107 -1.19 25.69 5.43
C THR A 107 -2.06 25.68 6.69
N LYS A 108 -2.83 24.60 6.95
CA LYS A 108 -3.76 24.45 8.09
C LYS A 108 -4.74 25.62 8.22
N THR A 109 -5.14 26.21 7.10
CA THR A 109 -5.99 27.40 7.06
C THR A 109 -7.47 27.07 7.04
N LYS A 110 -7.83 25.88 6.51
CA LYS A 110 -9.21 25.39 6.48
C LYS A 110 -9.34 24.04 7.17
N LYS A 111 -10.17 23.99 8.21
CA LYS A 111 -10.54 22.76 8.93
C LYS A 111 -11.89 22.27 8.39
N LEU A 112 -11.93 21.06 7.84
CA LEU A 112 -13.18 20.39 7.45
C LEU A 112 -13.54 19.32 8.47
N PHE A 113 -14.80 18.91 8.45
CA PHE A 113 -15.32 17.83 9.27
C PHE A 113 -15.62 16.60 8.42
N ARG A 114 -15.54 15.43 9.04
CA ARG A 114 -15.91 14.14 8.49
C ARG A 114 -16.88 13.50 9.47
N TRP A 115 -18.00 12.99 8.96
CA TRP A 115 -19.04 12.39 9.77
C TRP A 115 -19.24 10.93 9.34
N ASP A 116 -19.24 10.03 10.33
CA ASP A 116 -19.40 8.60 10.13
C ASP A 116 -20.45 8.03 11.08
N ARG A 117 -21.40 7.28 10.52
CA ARG A 117 -22.31 6.42 11.29
C ARG A 117 -21.67 5.03 11.34
N THR A 118 -21.31 4.55 12.51
CA THR A 118 -20.67 3.24 12.69
C THR A 118 -21.67 2.28 13.28
N ILE A 119 -22.11 1.31 12.48
CA ILE A 119 -23.07 0.29 12.90
C ILE A 119 -22.31 -0.86 13.57
N ILE A 120 -22.74 -1.27 14.76
CA ILE A 120 -22.16 -2.36 15.54
C ILE A 120 -23.15 -3.52 15.56
N SER A 121 -22.72 -4.65 15.02
CA SER A 121 -23.55 -5.85 14.96
C SER A 121 -22.74 -7.09 15.29
N GLU A 122 -23.35 -8.07 15.94
CA GLU A 122 -22.76 -9.39 16.19
C GLU A 122 -23.03 -10.34 15.03
N VAL A 123 -22.04 -11.13 14.62
CA VAL A 123 -22.23 -12.15 13.58
C VAL A 123 -22.92 -13.37 14.14
N LEU A 124 -24.03 -13.78 13.53
CA LEU A 124 -24.85 -14.89 14.00
C LEU A 124 -24.09 -16.23 13.93
N ASN A 125 -24.41 -17.11 14.87
CA ASN A 125 -23.89 -18.47 14.90
C ASN A 125 -24.49 -19.26 13.72
N GLY A 126 -23.64 -19.79 12.83
CA GLY A 126 -24.07 -20.54 11.65
C GLY A 126 -23.25 -20.29 10.39
N PHE A 127 -22.42 -19.24 10.39
CA PHE A 127 -21.61 -18.87 9.24
C PHE A 127 -20.15 -19.34 9.33
N ASN A 128 -19.83 -20.29 10.21
CA ASN A 128 -18.48 -20.84 10.35
C ASN A 128 -17.91 -21.35 9.02
N GLY A 129 -16.70 -20.95 8.68
CA GLY A 129 -16.04 -21.29 7.42
C GLY A 129 -16.61 -20.55 6.20
N LYS A 130 -17.45 -19.53 6.40
CA LYS A 130 -17.97 -18.69 5.32
C LYS A 130 -17.26 -17.34 5.27
N CYS A 131 -17.16 -16.80 4.06
CA CYS A 131 -16.75 -15.44 3.80
C CYS A 131 -18.00 -14.60 3.53
N ILE A 132 -18.27 -13.61 4.38
CA ILE A 132 -19.43 -12.72 4.26
C ILE A 132 -18.99 -11.42 3.62
N THR A 133 -19.75 -10.95 2.64
CA THR A 133 -19.59 -9.64 2.01
C THR A 133 -20.83 -8.79 2.23
N ILE A 134 -20.65 -7.61 2.79
CA ILE A 134 -21.67 -6.58 2.96
C ILE A 134 -21.35 -5.41 2.05
N ALA A 135 -22.30 -4.97 1.24
CA ALA A 135 -22.09 -3.89 0.30
C ALA A 135 -23.28 -2.93 0.28
N PHE A 136 -23.00 -1.68 -0.10
CA PHE A 136 -24.03 -0.68 -0.34
C PHE A 136 -23.61 0.27 -1.46
N LYS A 137 -24.61 0.75 -2.19
CA LYS A 137 -24.48 1.78 -3.22
C LYS A 137 -24.89 3.15 -2.67
N TYR A 138 -24.33 4.20 -3.23
CA TYR A 138 -24.70 5.58 -2.91
C TYR A 138 -24.49 6.50 -4.11
N ASN A 139 -25.24 7.59 -4.17
CA ASN A 139 -25.28 8.52 -5.31
C ASN A 139 -25.45 7.80 -6.67
N ARG A 140 -26.11 6.63 -6.70
CA ARG A 140 -26.37 5.75 -7.87
C ARG A 140 -25.15 5.28 -8.68
N LYS A 141 -23.94 5.74 -8.35
CA LYS A 141 -22.70 5.47 -9.11
C LYS A 141 -21.66 4.72 -8.29
N TYR A 142 -21.67 4.89 -6.97
CA TYR A 142 -20.59 4.42 -6.12
C TYR A 142 -21.03 3.23 -5.29
N ARG A 143 -20.07 2.38 -4.94
CA ARG A 143 -20.25 1.18 -4.13
C ARG A 143 -19.15 1.07 -3.08
N SER A 144 -19.54 0.72 -1.86
CA SER A 144 -18.65 0.42 -0.74
C SER A 144 -18.85 -1.04 -0.32
N GLN A 145 -17.77 -1.75 0.00
CA GLN A 145 -17.81 -3.17 0.31
C GLN A 145 -16.94 -3.52 1.52
N TYR A 146 -17.55 -4.23 2.46
CA TYR A 146 -16.95 -4.89 3.61
C TYR A 146 -16.96 -6.38 3.33
N LYS A 147 -15.87 -7.08 3.65
CA LYS A 147 -15.81 -8.54 3.52
C LYS A 147 -14.99 -9.12 4.68
N PHE A 148 -15.36 -10.26 5.22
CA PHE A 148 -14.69 -10.88 6.36
C PHE A 148 -14.94 -12.38 6.38
N ASP A 149 -13.97 -13.14 6.89
CA ASP A 149 -14.05 -14.60 7.04
C ASP A 149 -14.53 -14.93 8.46
N VAL A 150 -15.47 -15.85 8.59
CA VAL A 150 -16.02 -16.28 9.89
C VAL A 150 -15.38 -17.59 10.31
N LEU A 151 -14.60 -17.53 11.39
CA LEU A 151 -13.95 -18.68 12.01
C LEU A 151 -14.79 -19.24 13.17
N PRO A 152 -14.66 -20.54 13.47
CA PRO A 152 -15.23 -21.16 14.66
C PRO A 152 -14.80 -20.47 15.98
N SER A 153 -15.62 -20.60 17.03
CA SER A 153 -15.43 -19.97 18.34
C SER A 153 -14.08 -20.24 19.02
N ASN A 154 -13.47 -21.40 18.76
CA ASN A 154 -12.20 -21.81 19.37
C ASN A 154 -10.97 -21.54 18.48
N SER A 155 -11.14 -20.86 17.35
CA SER A 155 -10.04 -20.62 16.41
C SER A 155 -9.15 -19.46 16.86
N LYS A 156 -7.83 -19.63 16.69
CA LYS A 156 -6.89 -18.50 16.73
C LYS A 156 -7.01 -17.72 15.43
N ARG A 157 -7.19 -16.40 15.53
CA ARG A 157 -7.19 -15.51 14.37
C ARG A 157 -5.75 -15.16 14.01
N VAL A 158 -5.43 -15.28 12.73
CA VAL A 158 -4.15 -14.90 12.16
C VAL A 158 -4.35 -13.66 11.30
N ILE A 159 -3.67 -12.56 11.64
CA ILE A 159 -3.67 -11.35 10.83
C ILE A 159 -2.31 -11.17 10.23
N TRP A 160 -2.22 -11.06 8.90
CA TRP A 160 -0.95 -10.71 8.27
C TRP A 160 -0.85 -9.22 7.97
N ILE A 161 0.33 -8.67 8.26
CA ILE A 161 0.73 -7.30 7.94
C ILE A 161 2.02 -7.44 7.14
N ALA A 162 2.05 -6.85 5.96
CA ALA A 162 3.21 -6.83 5.11
C ALA A 162 3.73 -5.40 4.95
N ARG A 163 5.04 -5.20 5.07
CA ARG A 163 5.66 -3.92 4.74
C ARG A 163 6.74 -4.09 3.69
N GLU A 164 6.58 -3.31 2.64
CA GLU A 164 7.59 -3.17 1.60
C GLU A 164 8.47 -1.96 1.92
N GLN A 165 9.76 -2.21 2.18
CA GLN A 165 10.79 -1.17 2.26
C GLN A 165 11.61 -1.16 0.98
N THR A 166 11.00 -0.83 -0.15
CA THR A 166 11.73 -0.50 -1.37
C THR A 166 12.08 0.98 -1.36
N LYS A 167 13.37 1.31 -1.53
CA LYS A 167 13.87 2.70 -1.53
C LYS A 167 13.42 3.51 -2.76
N HIS A 168 12.59 2.96 -3.64
CA HIS A 168 12.30 3.54 -4.95
C HIS A 168 11.37 4.75 -4.94
N ASN A 169 10.55 4.94 -3.90
CA ASN A 169 9.55 6.02 -3.91
C ASN A 169 9.52 6.92 -2.66
N PHE A 170 10.54 6.90 -1.79
CA PHE A 170 10.56 7.62 -0.49
C PHE A 170 9.38 7.32 0.48
N GLU A 171 8.39 6.54 0.06
CA GLU A 171 7.23 6.14 0.85
C GLU A 171 7.23 4.62 1.02
N SER A 172 7.45 4.16 2.25
CA SER A 172 7.23 2.76 2.59
C SER A 172 5.73 2.49 2.70
N VAL A 173 5.22 1.48 2.00
CA VAL A 173 3.81 1.12 2.06
C VAL A 173 3.63 -0.11 2.96
N THR A 174 2.88 0.06 4.05
CA THR A 174 2.38 -1.07 4.84
C THR A 174 1.04 -1.50 4.26
N GLN A 175 0.95 -2.77 3.89
CA GLN A 175 -0.28 -3.45 3.48
C GLN A 175 -0.73 -4.39 4.58
N VAL A 176 -2.04 -4.45 4.83
CA VAL A 176 -2.63 -5.40 5.78
C VAL A 176 -3.48 -6.37 4.99
N MET A 177 -3.69 -7.56 5.55
CA MET A 177 -4.62 -8.52 5.02
C MET A 177 -5.94 -7.88 4.61
N ASN A 178 -6.30 -8.08 3.35
CA ASN A 178 -7.53 -7.53 2.81
C ASN A 178 -8.74 -8.10 3.56
N ILE A 179 -8.86 -9.43 3.64
CA ILE A 179 -10.00 -10.13 4.27
C ILE A 179 -9.69 -10.48 5.72
N GLN A 180 -10.40 -9.86 6.66
CA GLN A 180 -10.16 -10.07 8.08
C GLN A 180 -10.92 -11.29 8.61
N PRO A 181 -10.26 -12.18 9.38
CA PRO A 181 -10.93 -13.24 10.09
C PRO A 181 -11.59 -12.69 11.36
N ILE A 182 -12.84 -13.06 11.55
CA ILE A 182 -13.60 -12.87 12.78
C ILE A 182 -13.96 -14.23 13.36
N ILE A 183 -14.32 -14.26 14.63
CA ILE A 183 -14.84 -15.43 15.31
C ILE A 183 -16.36 -15.31 15.38
N SER A 184 -17.09 -16.43 15.24
CA SER A 184 -18.55 -16.44 15.46
C SER A 184 -18.89 -15.88 16.86
N GLY A 185 -19.85 -14.95 16.91
CA GLY A 185 -20.17 -14.18 18.13
C GLY A 185 -19.37 -12.88 18.30
N ASP A 186 -18.48 -12.55 17.36
CA ASP A 186 -17.82 -11.24 17.34
C ASP A 186 -18.77 -10.12 16.95
N CYS A 187 -18.59 -8.96 17.58
CA CYS A 187 -19.13 -7.71 17.09
C CYS A 187 -18.28 -7.12 15.96
N VAL A 188 -18.88 -6.86 14.81
CA VAL A 188 -18.31 -6.15 13.66
C VAL A 188 -18.76 -4.69 13.65
N LYS A 189 -17.83 -3.76 13.40
CA LYS A 189 -18.13 -2.33 13.19
C LYS A 189 -18.11 -1.96 11.71
N ILE A 190 -19.24 -1.54 11.15
CA ILE A 190 -19.39 -1.13 9.74
C ILE A 190 -19.59 0.38 9.69
N ALA A 191 -18.59 1.11 9.18
CA ALA A 191 -18.64 2.56 9.08
C ALA A 191 -19.28 3.04 7.76
N ILE A 192 -20.37 3.78 7.86
CA ILE A 192 -21.02 4.45 6.76
C ILE A 192 -20.62 5.92 6.83
N ASN A 193 -19.73 6.31 5.91
CA ASN A 193 -19.35 7.70 5.78
C ASN A 193 -20.41 8.44 4.97
N PHE A 194 -20.92 9.55 5.50
CA PHE A 194 -21.91 10.36 4.80
C PHE A 194 -21.52 11.85 4.66
N TYR A 195 -20.36 12.24 5.19
CA TYR A 195 -19.74 13.53 4.88
C TYR A 195 -18.20 13.44 4.92
N ASN A 196 -17.51 13.97 3.89
CA ASN A 196 -16.05 14.02 3.78
C ASN A 196 -15.56 15.12 2.81
N LYS A 197 -14.23 15.20 2.57
CA LYS A 197 -13.56 16.20 1.70
C LYS A 197 -14.10 16.24 0.25
N MET A 198 -14.59 15.12 -0.28
CA MET A 198 -15.08 15.03 -1.65
C MET A 198 -16.50 15.57 -1.79
N THR A 199 -17.42 15.18 -0.89
CA THR A 199 -18.82 15.62 -0.91
C THR A 199 -19.58 15.12 0.33
N PHE A 200 -20.74 15.71 0.56
CA PHE A 200 -21.83 15.10 1.31
C PHE A 200 -22.42 13.91 0.53
N ILE A 201 -22.74 12.82 1.23
CA ILE A 201 -23.52 11.70 0.71
C ILE A 201 -24.83 11.73 1.46
N ASP A 202 -25.92 11.92 0.74
CA ASP A 202 -27.25 11.85 1.30
C ASP A 202 -27.55 10.42 1.77
N PRO A 203 -27.75 10.16 3.08
CA PRO A 203 -28.16 8.87 3.61
C PRO A 203 -29.41 8.28 2.95
N ASP A 204 -30.31 9.11 2.41
CA ASP A 204 -31.52 8.66 1.70
C ASP A 204 -31.17 8.01 0.35
N THR A 205 -29.98 8.30 -0.21
CA THR A 205 -29.48 7.68 -1.44
C THR A 205 -28.71 6.37 -1.23
N ILE A 206 -28.55 5.95 0.03
CA ILE A 206 -27.82 4.72 0.37
C ILE A 206 -28.74 3.52 0.17
N GLU A 207 -28.31 2.61 -0.70
CA GLU A 207 -29.02 1.37 -1.00
C GLU A 207 -28.16 0.18 -0.56
N PHE A 208 -28.59 -0.54 0.46
CA PHE A 208 -27.93 -1.76 0.92
C PHE A 208 -28.18 -2.91 -0.04
N GLU A 209 -27.12 -3.64 -0.39
CA GLU A 209 -27.21 -4.84 -1.21
C GLU A 209 -27.44 -6.06 -0.32
N GLU A 210 -28.00 -7.15 -0.87
CA GLU A 210 -28.04 -8.43 -0.16
C GLU A 210 -26.62 -8.93 0.11
N PRO A 211 -26.35 -9.50 1.30
CA PRO A 211 -25.03 -9.98 1.64
C PRO A 211 -24.66 -11.19 0.80
N GLN A 212 -23.43 -11.21 0.29
CA GLN A 212 -22.91 -12.35 -0.46
C GLN A 212 -22.18 -13.28 0.50
N ILE A 213 -22.51 -14.57 0.46
CA ILE A 213 -21.95 -15.59 1.34
C ILE A 213 -21.22 -16.63 0.48
N GLU A 214 -19.91 -16.69 0.61
CA GLU A 214 -19.03 -17.60 -0.12
C GLU A 214 -18.36 -18.58 0.85
N GLN A 215 -17.81 -19.69 0.35
CA GLN A 215 -16.92 -20.51 1.16
C GLN A 215 -15.62 -19.75 1.44
N SER A 216 -15.18 -19.71 2.69
CA SER A 216 -13.90 -19.11 3.06
C SER A 216 -12.77 -19.82 2.32
N LYS A 217 -11.90 -19.04 1.68
CA LYS A 217 -10.68 -19.56 1.06
C LYS A 217 -9.52 -19.38 2.03
N GLU A 218 -8.51 -20.23 1.91
CA GLU A 218 -7.28 -20.04 2.66
C GLU A 218 -6.61 -18.74 2.19
N CYS A 219 -6.47 -17.78 3.10
CA CYS A 219 -5.84 -16.49 2.81
C CYS A 219 -4.32 -16.63 2.90
N ILE A 220 -3.67 -16.88 1.77
CA ILE A 220 -2.21 -16.85 1.65
C ILE A 220 -1.76 -15.39 1.52
N CYS A 221 -0.75 -14.98 2.30
CA CYS A 221 -0.13 -13.67 2.14
C CYS A 221 0.55 -13.61 0.75
N PRO A 222 0.14 -12.70 -0.16
CA PRO A 222 0.69 -12.66 -1.51
C PRO A 222 2.22 -12.50 -1.51
N ILE A 223 2.75 -11.68 -0.61
CA ILE A 223 4.19 -11.47 -0.46
C ILE A 223 4.90 -12.73 0.03
N GLN A 224 4.28 -13.53 0.91
CA GLN A 224 4.87 -14.79 1.36
C GLN A 224 5.08 -15.77 0.20
N SER A 225 4.16 -15.79 -0.79
CA SER A 225 4.29 -16.65 -1.97
C SER A 225 5.40 -16.22 -2.95
N LEU A 226 5.97 -15.02 -2.79
CA LEU A 226 7.09 -14.55 -3.60
C LEU A 226 8.43 -15.16 -3.16
N PHE A 227 8.51 -15.71 -1.95
CA PHE A 227 9.73 -16.25 -1.37
C PHE A 227 9.60 -17.76 -1.14
N PHE A 228 10.66 -18.48 -1.44
CA PHE A 228 10.80 -19.92 -1.22
C PHE A 228 11.87 -20.19 -0.14
N ASP A 229 11.84 -21.40 0.43
CA ASP A 229 12.81 -21.88 1.45
C ASP A 229 12.83 -21.04 2.75
N TRP A 230 11.67 -20.88 3.38
CA TRP A 230 11.58 -20.27 4.72
C TRP A 230 12.32 -21.12 5.76
N VAL A 231 13.35 -20.54 6.38
CA VAL A 231 14.12 -21.18 7.44
C VAL A 231 13.99 -20.39 8.74
N SER A 232 14.04 -21.09 9.89
CA SER A 232 14.08 -20.41 11.18
C SER A 232 15.32 -19.51 11.26
N ILE A 233 15.15 -18.32 11.84
CA ILE A 233 16.20 -17.31 11.98
C ILE A 233 17.43 -17.84 12.72
N GLN A 234 17.26 -18.87 13.54
CA GLN A 234 18.35 -19.53 14.27
C GLN A 234 19.38 -20.16 13.33
N TYR A 235 18.91 -20.65 12.17
CA TYR A 235 19.72 -21.28 11.13
C TYR A 235 20.14 -20.29 10.02
N ALA A 236 19.75 -19.02 10.13
CA ALA A 236 20.13 -18.00 9.16
C ALA A 236 21.63 -17.65 9.28
N LYS A 237 22.35 -17.72 8.16
CA LYS A 237 23.78 -17.32 8.09
C LYS A 237 23.99 -15.83 8.37
N GLN A 238 23.01 -14.99 8.02
CA GLN A 238 22.98 -13.58 8.32
C GLN A 238 21.81 -13.28 9.25
N ARG A 239 22.13 -12.87 10.49
CA ARG A 239 21.12 -12.43 11.46
C ARG A 239 20.91 -10.92 11.30
N PRO A 240 19.68 -10.44 11.14
CA PRO A 240 19.43 -9.01 11.18
C PRO A 240 19.84 -8.46 12.56
N GLN A 241 20.29 -7.20 12.58
CA GLN A 241 20.43 -6.46 13.83
C GLN A 241 19.01 -6.17 14.34
N LEU A 242 18.49 -7.12 15.10
CA LEU A 242 17.07 -7.35 15.42
C LEU A 242 16.54 -6.57 16.63
N ASN A 243 17.33 -5.68 17.22
CA ASN A 243 17.01 -5.08 18.51
C ASN A 243 15.70 -4.27 18.51
N ASP A 244 15.26 -3.75 17.37
CA ASP A 244 13.96 -3.04 17.21
C ASP A 244 12.77 -3.96 16.87
N TYR A 245 13.03 -5.24 16.58
CA TYR A 245 12.07 -6.20 16.02
C TYR A 245 11.61 -7.24 17.05
N GLN A 246 12.24 -7.33 18.21
CA GLN A 246 11.97 -8.38 19.20
C GLN A 246 11.14 -7.91 20.39
N VAL A 247 11.06 -6.59 20.64
CA VAL A 247 10.46 -6.06 21.87
C VAL A 247 9.18 -5.30 21.53
N HIS A 248 8.04 -5.94 21.81
CA HIS A 248 6.75 -5.27 21.84
C HIS A 248 6.16 -5.46 23.24
N PRO A 249 5.78 -4.38 23.94
CA PRO A 249 5.28 -4.49 25.31
C PRO A 249 3.98 -5.31 25.41
N HIS A 250 3.24 -5.44 24.30
CA HIS A 250 1.94 -6.11 24.28
C HIS A 250 1.92 -7.39 23.42
N LEU A 251 3.03 -7.71 22.74
CA LEU A 251 3.12 -8.86 21.85
C LEU A 251 4.33 -9.74 22.19
N HIS A 252 4.11 -11.04 22.30
CA HIS A 252 5.15 -12.04 22.49
C HIS A 252 5.55 -12.67 21.15
N LEU A 253 6.83 -12.62 20.79
CA LEU A 253 7.32 -13.28 19.58
C LEU A 253 7.31 -14.81 19.77
N ILE A 254 6.52 -15.51 18.96
CA ILE A 254 6.41 -16.99 18.98
C ILE A 254 7.36 -17.63 17.98
N ASP A 255 7.50 -17.06 16.79
CA ASP A 255 8.32 -17.62 15.71
C ASP A 255 8.92 -16.51 14.84
N CYS A 256 10.10 -16.77 14.31
CA CYS A 256 10.81 -15.86 13.41
C CYS A 256 11.51 -16.65 12.31
N ARG A 257 11.13 -16.36 11.06
CA ARG A 257 11.66 -17.03 9.87
C ARG A 257 12.24 -16.01 8.90
N CYS A 258 13.17 -16.45 8.09
CA CYS A 258 13.66 -15.67 6.96
C CYS A 258 13.65 -16.51 5.68
N ALA A 259 13.50 -15.83 4.56
CA ALA A 259 13.60 -16.41 3.23
C ALA A 259 14.27 -15.42 2.27
N GLY A 260 14.87 -15.95 1.22
CA GLY A 260 15.59 -15.17 0.21
C GLY A 260 17.07 -14.94 0.54
N VAL A 261 17.85 -14.71 -0.52
CA VAL A 261 19.32 -14.52 -0.45
C VAL A 261 19.67 -13.06 -0.68
N ASP A 262 19.27 -12.48 -1.81
CA ASP A 262 19.59 -11.09 -2.17
C ASP A 262 18.53 -10.08 -1.71
N THR A 263 17.27 -10.53 -1.66
CA THR A 263 16.16 -9.85 -1.02
C THR A 263 15.75 -10.71 0.15
N VAL A 264 16.12 -10.29 1.36
CA VAL A 264 15.77 -11.05 2.56
C VAL A 264 14.39 -10.59 3.01
N ALA A 265 13.47 -11.54 3.03
CA ALA A 265 12.20 -11.42 3.71
C ALA A 265 12.33 -12.00 5.11
N TYR A 266 11.78 -11.30 6.08
CA TYR A 266 11.66 -11.76 7.45
C TYR A 266 10.18 -11.85 7.80
N GLN A 267 9.82 -12.96 8.43
CA GLN A 267 8.48 -13.22 8.95
C GLN A 267 8.59 -13.34 10.46
N PHE A 268 7.84 -12.51 11.17
CA PHE A 268 7.69 -12.54 12.61
C PHE A 268 6.27 -12.95 12.93
N VAL A 269 6.14 -13.91 13.82
CA VAL A 269 4.86 -14.41 14.31
C VAL A 269 4.75 -14.01 15.76
N TYR A 270 3.86 -13.07 16.07
CA TYR A 270 3.63 -12.62 17.44
C TYR A 270 2.29 -13.11 17.97
N GLU A 271 2.20 -13.38 19.26
CA GLU A 271 0.95 -13.52 20.01
C GLU A 271 0.66 -12.25 20.79
N ALA A 272 -0.59 -11.79 20.81
CA ALA A 272 -1.00 -10.72 21.71
C ALA A 272 -1.15 -11.25 23.14
N CYS A 273 -0.40 -10.68 24.09
CA CYS A 273 -0.32 -11.21 25.46
C CYS A 273 -0.79 -10.23 26.53
N GLU A 274 -0.55 -8.93 26.35
CA GLU A 274 -0.89 -7.91 27.36
C GLU A 274 -1.77 -6.81 26.77
N LEU A 275 -2.71 -6.30 27.56
CA LEU A 275 -3.58 -5.19 27.16
C LEU A 275 -2.78 -3.89 27.02
N GLY A 276 -3.15 -3.07 26.05
CA GLY A 276 -2.58 -1.74 25.87
C GLY A 276 -2.49 -1.34 24.42
N SER A 277 -1.86 -0.19 24.14
CA SER A 277 -1.68 0.28 22.77
C SER A 277 -0.28 0.79 22.53
N PHE A 278 0.25 0.48 21.36
CA PHE A 278 1.58 0.88 20.96
C PHE A 278 1.60 1.27 19.49
N ARG A 279 2.59 2.07 19.12
CA ARG A 279 2.91 2.38 17.73
C ARG A 279 4.36 1.96 17.51
N ASN A 280 4.58 1.16 16.47
CA ASN A 280 5.92 0.81 16.03
C ASN A 280 6.12 1.37 14.62
N ASP A 281 7.18 2.15 14.45
CA ASP A 281 7.52 2.77 13.16
C ASP A 281 7.78 1.74 12.06
N LEU A 282 8.13 0.49 12.41
CA LEU A 282 8.30 -0.67 11.53
C LEU A 282 6.97 -1.23 11.02
N ILE A 283 5.97 -1.36 11.88
CA ILE A 283 4.62 -1.78 11.46
C ILE A 283 3.96 -0.65 10.68
N GLY A 284 4.26 0.61 11.03
CA GLY A 284 3.71 1.79 10.39
C GLY A 284 2.25 2.05 10.75
N ILE A 285 1.63 1.17 11.54
CA ILE A 285 0.25 1.30 12.01
C ILE A 285 0.18 1.07 13.52
N PRO A 286 -0.46 1.98 14.28
CA PRO A 286 -0.79 1.79 15.69
C PRO A 286 -1.60 0.51 15.92
N ILE A 287 -1.25 -0.24 16.97
CA ILE A 287 -1.92 -1.47 17.41
C ILE A 287 -2.41 -1.31 18.84
N GLU A 288 -3.56 -1.88 19.14
CA GLU A 288 -4.21 -1.93 20.45
C GLU A 288 -4.62 -3.35 20.77
N VAL A 289 -4.10 -3.89 21.86
CA VAL A 289 -4.52 -5.17 22.40
C VAL A 289 -5.64 -4.94 23.41
N VAL A 290 -6.80 -5.52 23.12
CA VAL A 290 -8.04 -5.44 23.89
C VAL A 290 -8.43 -6.82 24.44
N GLN A 291 -9.38 -6.85 25.38
CA GLN A 291 -9.84 -8.10 25.96
C GLN A 291 -10.71 -8.88 24.96
N GLN A 292 -10.70 -10.22 25.06
CA GLN A 292 -11.61 -11.07 24.29
C GLN A 292 -13.07 -10.73 24.63
N GLY A 293 -13.92 -10.56 23.61
CA GLY A 293 -15.33 -10.16 23.77
C GLY A 293 -15.61 -8.65 23.67
N GLN A 294 -14.59 -7.79 23.64
CA GLN A 294 -14.79 -6.37 23.32
C GLN A 294 -14.94 -6.13 21.80
N GLU A 295 -15.71 -5.10 21.45
CA GLU A 295 -16.12 -4.75 20.08
C GLU A 295 -14.95 -4.75 19.07
N ARG A 296 -15.12 -5.47 17.95
CA ARG A 296 -14.08 -5.62 16.93
C ARG A 296 -14.33 -4.69 15.75
N MET A 297 -13.34 -3.87 15.44
CA MET A 297 -13.42 -2.92 14.33
C MET A 297 -13.23 -3.66 13.02
N GLN A 298 -14.20 -3.56 12.09
CA GLN A 298 -14.01 -4.07 10.72
C GLN A 298 -13.55 -2.93 9.81
N THR A 299 -12.43 -3.16 9.13
CA THR A 299 -11.90 -2.24 8.13
C THR A 299 -12.48 -2.60 6.75
N PRO A 300 -13.03 -1.64 5.98
CA PRO A 300 -13.57 -1.94 4.65
C PRO A 300 -12.49 -2.38 3.65
N ILE A 301 -12.81 -3.38 2.81
CA ILE A 301 -11.86 -4.04 1.89
C ILE A 301 -11.76 -3.34 0.54
N LYS A 302 -12.88 -2.84 0.01
CA LYS A 302 -12.90 -2.17 -1.29
C LYS A 302 -13.72 -0.89 -1.21
N LYS A 303 -13.06 0.23 -1.51
CA LYS A 303 -13.61 1.58 -1.38
C LYS A 303 -13.37 2.37 -2.66
N THR A 304 -14.39 2.46 -3.51
CA THR A 304 -14.33 3.30 -4.72
C THR A 304 -14.70 4.74 -4.34
N ARG A 305 -13.75 5.69 -4.48
CA ARG A 305 -13.89 7.16 -4.30
C ARG A 305 -14.11 7.75 -2.91
N LEU A 306 -14.31 6.97 -1.85
CA LEU A 306 -14.32 7.49 -0.48
C LEU A 306 -12.98 7.22 0.22
N THR A 307 -12.37 8.22 0.83
CA THR A 307 -11.19 8.03 1.70
C THR A 307 -11.65 7.53 3.07
N ASN A 308 -11.15 6.38 3.55
CA ASN A 308 -11.27 6.02 4.98
C ASN A 308 -9.92 6.26 5.65
N ILE A 309 -9.78 7.36 6.40
CA ILE A 309 -8.59 7.64 7.23
C ILE A 309 -8.88 7.30 8.72
N LEU A 310 -10.04 6.71 9.03
CA LEU A 310 -10.48 6.60 10.43
C LEU A 310 -9.92 5.39 11.18
N PHE A 311 -9.38 4.42 10.48
CA PHE A 311 -8.78 3.25 11.11
C PHE A 311 -7.26 3.36 11.07
N ASN A 312 -6.74 4.44 11.65
CA ASN A 312 -5.31 4.61 11.91
C ASN A 312 -4.85 3.77 13.11
N LYS A 313 -5.70 2.97 13.74
CA LYS A 313 -5.38 2.14 14.90
C LYS A 313 -6.07 0.78 14.76
N TRP A 314 -5.28 -0.30 14.79
CA TRP A 314 -5.76 -1.68 14.69
C TRP A 314 -6.00 -2.28 16.07
N ARG A 315 -7.06 -3.07 16.21
CA ARG A 315 -7.37 -3.77 17.45
C ARG A 315 -7.14 -5.26 17.33
N LEU A 316 -6.45 -5.82 18.32
CA LEU A 316 -6.19 -7.23 18.49
C LEU A 316 -6.77 -7.67 19.84
N THR A 317 -7.25 -8.89 19.96
CA THR A 317 -7.53 -9.48 21.27
C THR A 317 -6.33 -10.28 21.75
N ILE A 318 -6.23 -10.45 23.07
CA ILE A 318 -5.33 -11.42 23.68
C ILE A 318 -5.45 -12.80 22.99
N LEU A 319 -4.32 -13.50 22.84
CA LEU A 319 -4.12 -14.78 22.14
C LEU A 319 -4.28 -14.75 20.61
N GLN A 320 -4.47 -13.58 19.99
CA GLN A 320 -4.40 -13.48 18.53
C GLN A 320 -2.97 -13.56 18.01
N ILE A 321 -2.84 -14.12 16.81
CA ILE A 321 -1.57 -14.20 16.11
C ILE A 321 -1.47 -13.08 15.07
N ILE A 322 -0.35 -12.36 15.08
CA ILE A 322 0.03 -11.42 14.03
C ILE A 322 1.22 -12.01 13.27
N ASN A 323 1.07 -12.14 11.96
CA ASN A 323 2.16 -12.44 11.04
C ASN A 323 2.65 -11.15 10.40
N PHE A 324 3.77 -10.62 10.87
CA PHE A 324 4.42 -9.47 10.25
C PHE A 324 5.49 -9.95 9.27
N ILE A 325 5.30 -9.65 7.98
CA ILE A 325 6.28 -9.94 6.94
C ILE A 325 6.86 -8.62 6.45
N PHE A 326 8.18 -8.48 6.51
CA PHE A 326 8.85 -7.37 5.85
C PHE A 326 9.94 -7.90 4.94
N HIS A 327 10.12 -7.26 3.80
CA HIS A 327 11.26 -7.55 2.94
C HIS A 327 12.04 -6.27 2.69
N LYS A 328 13.36 -6.42 2.69
CA LYS A 328 14.30 -5.35 2.41
C LYS A 328 15.21 -5.82 1.30
N MET A 329 15.32 -5.05 0.22
CA MET A 329 16.39 -5.28 -0.74
C MET A 329 17.72 -4.99 -0.03
N VAL A 330 18.53 -6.03 0.14
CA VAL A 330 19.88 -5.89 0.70
C VAL A 330 20.78 -5.44 -0.45
N HIS A 331 20.65 -4.17 -0.87
CA HIS A 331 21.53 -3.59 -1.90
C HIS A 331 22.99 -3.41 -1.43
N LYS A 332 23.35 -3.87 -0.22
CA LYS A 332 24.70 -3.70 0.32
C LYS A 332 25.71 -4.75 -0.11
N GLU A 333 25.32 -5.90 -0.68
CA GLU A 333 26.30 -6.96 -0.98
C GLU A 333 26.82 -6.96 -2.43
N PHE A 334 25.94 -6.82 -3.43
CA PHE A 334 26.39 -6.95 -4.82
C PHE A 334 27.28 -5.81 -5.29
N GLY A 335 27.10 -4.59 -4.78
CA GLY A 335 27.94 -3.45 -5.17
C GLY A 335 29.43 -3.66 -4.87
N ASP A 336 29.74 -4.30 -3.74
CA ASP A 336 31.12 -4.62 -3.37
C ASP A 336 31.67 -5.81 -4.15
N ILE A 337 30.83 -6.81 -4.45
CA ILE A 337 31.17 -7.93 -5.34
C ILE A 337 31.49 -7.42 -6.75
N PHE A 338 30.65 -6.53 -7.29
CA PHE A 338 30.85 -5.91 -8.60
C PHE A 338 32.18 -5.13 -8.65
N LYS A 339 32.45 -4.27 -7.65
CA LYS A 339 33.72 -3.54 -7.55
C LYS A 339 34.92 -4.47 -7.49
N ARG A 340 34.85 -5.53 -6.68
CA ARG A 340 35.91 -6.53 -6.59
C ARG A 340 36.10 -7.26 -7.90
N PHE A 341 35.02 -7.64 -8.58
CA PHE A 341 35.05 -8.38 -9.83
C PHE A 341 35.73 -7.59 -10.95
N VAL A 342 35.34 -6.34 -11.17
CA VAL A 342 35.95 -5.49 -12.23
C VAL A 342 37.41 -5.13 -11.95
N GLN A 343 37.89 -5.36 -10.72
CA GLN A 343 39.27 -5.12 -10.29
C GLN A 343 40.09 -6.40 -10.14
N ILE A 344 39.57 -7.58 -10.53
CA ILE A 344 40.34 -8.83 -10.41
C ILE A 344 41.60 -8.73 -11.27
N PRO A 345 42.80 -9.05 -10.74
CA PRO A 345 44.06 -8.91 -11.46
C PRO A 345 44.13 -9.63 -12.80
N ILE A 346 43.38 -10.74 -12.98
CA ILE A 346 43.39 -11.50 -14.23
C ILE A 346 42.61 -10.84 -15.37
N LEU A 347 41.72 -9.90 -15.08
CA LEU A 347 41.06 -9.12 -16.13
C LEU A 347 42.02 -8.11 -16.75
N LYS A 348 43.11 -7.77 -16.05
CA LYS A 348 44.07 -6.76 -16.50
C LYS A 348 44.75 -7.16 -17.80
N ASN A 349 44.82 -6.23 -18.74
CA ASN A 349 45.33 -6.37 -20.10
C ASN A 349 44.57 -7.40 -20.96
N THR A 350 43.34 -7.76 -20.60
CA THR A 350 42.48 -8.61 -21.43
C THR A 350 41.62 -7.79 -22.38
N PHE A 351 41.10 -8.43 -23.41
CA PHE A 351 40.15 -7.81 -24.34
C PHE A 351 38.91 -7.23 -23.62
N ALA A 352 38.42 -7.90 -22.58
CA ALA A 352 37.20 -7.52 -21.86
C ALA A 352 37.40 -6.43 -20.79
N GLU A 353 38.64 -6.14 -20.38
CA GLU A 353 38.96 -5.19 -19.30
C GLU A 353 38.27 -3.83 -19.50
N HIS A 354 38.45 -3.27 -20.70
CA HIS A 354 37.94 -1.96 -21.07
C HIS A 354 36.41 -1.90 -21.02
N PHE A 355 35.72 -3.01 -21.28
CA PHE A 355 34.27 -3.09 -21.20
C PHE A 355 33.79 -3.16 -19.75
N TYR A 356 34.44 -3.98 -18.92
CA TYR A 356 34.08 -4.11 -17.51
C TYR A 356 34.30 -2.81 -16.72
N LEU A 357 35.42 -2.11 -16.95
CA LEU A 357 35.72 -0.85 -16.26
C LEU A 357 34.79 0.31 -16.67
N ALA A 358 34.24 0.26 -17.88
CA ALA A 358 33.32 1.27 -18.38
C ALA A 358 31.87 1.07 -17.90
N PHE A 359 31.54 -0.06 -17.27
CA PHE A 359 30.20 -0.28 -16.72
C PHE A 359 29.96 0.52 -15.46
N GLN A 360 28.90 1.33 -15.49
CA GLN A 360 28.33 1.95 -14.31
C GLN A 360 27.15 1.12 -13.81
N TYR A 361 27.30 0.45 -12.68
CA TYR A 361 26.19 -0.27 -12.04
C TYR A 361 25.14 0.70 -11.50
N LEU A 362 23.87 0.48 -11.85
CA LEU A 362 22.73 1.30 -11.45
C LEU A 362 21.80 0.50 -10.50
N PRO A 363 22.15 0.37 -9.21
CA PRO A 363 21.35 -0.39 -8.26
C PRO A 363 19.96 0.23 -8.09
N GLY A 364 18.92 -0.59 -8.28
CA GLY A 364 17.55 -0.17 -8.08
C GLY A 364 17.02 0.71 -9.22
N HIS A 365 17.51 0.50 -10.44
CA HIS A 365 16.88 1.09 -11.61
C HIS A 365 15.45 0.51 -11.82
N ALA A 366 14.53 1.23 -12.44
CA ALA A 366 13.13 0.79 -12.63
C ALA A 366 12.95 -0.53 -13.42
N LEU A 367 13.97 -0.96 -14.18
CA LEU A 367 14.00 -2.24 -14.91
C LEU A 367 14.42 -3.43 -14.02
N GLU A 368 14.96 -3.15 -12.83
CA GLU A 368 15.38 -4.13 -11.84
C GLU A 368 14.16 -4.58 -11.02
N ARG A 369 13.61 -5.76 -11.33
CA ARG A 369 12.40 -6.28 -10.67
C ARG A 369 12.69 -7.15 -9.46
N ASN A 370 13.84 -7.81 -9.45
CA ASN A 370 14.31 -8.70 -8.41
C ASN A 370 15.84 -8.86 -8.54
N SER A 371 16.44 -9.72 -7.72
CA SER A 371 17.90 -9.88 -7.67
C SER A 371 18.54 -10.57 -8.86
N ASN A 372 17.76 -11.22 -9.72
CA ASN A 372 18.26 -11.82 -10.96
C ASN A 372 18.44 -10.79 -12.07
N HIS A 373 17.94 -9.56 -11.88
CA HIS A 373 18.07 -8.47 -12.82
C HIS A 373 19.33 -7.66 -12.50
N LEU A 374 20.03 -7.21 -13.54
CA LEU A 374 21.17 -6.32 -13.46
C LEU A 374 20.94 -5.18 -14.44
N VAL A 375 21.12 -3.94 -13.98
CA VAL A 375 21.07 -2.77 -14.84
C VAL A 375 22.42 -2.05 -14.79
N LEU A 376 23.02 -1.89 -15.97
CA LEU A 376 24.30 -1.20 -16.16
C LEU A 376 24.10 -0.04 -17.14
N ARG A 377 24.85 1.03 -16.96
CA ARG A 377 25.03 2.07 -17.98
C ARG A 377 26.41 1.93 -18.62
N TYR A 378 26.48 2.14 -19.92
CA TYR A 378 27.72 2.15 -20.69
C TYR A 378 27.73 3.35 -21.64
N LYS A 379 28.74 4.21 -21.52
CA LYS A 379 28.91 5.35 -22.44
C LYS A 379 29.68 4.91 -23.67
N VAL A 380 29.15 5.12 -24.88
CA VAL A 380 29.77 4.67 -26.13
C VAL A 380 31.05 5.46 -26.45
N PRO A 381 32.25 4.85 -26.45
CA PRO A 381 33.49 5.48 -26.85
C PRO A 381 33.77 5.33 -28.37
N GLN A 382 34.73 6.12 -28.88
CA GLN A 382 35.12 6.11 -30.29
C GLN A 382 35.77 4.78 -30.75
N ASN A 383 36.48 4.08 -29.87
CA ASN A 383 37.28 2.90 -30.21
C ASN A 383 36.45 1.63 -30.48
N ILE A 384 35.13 1.66 -30.26
CA ILE A 384 34.23 0.52 -30.54
C ILE A 384 33.29 0.77 -31.73
N MET A 385 33.52 1.86 -32.46
CA MET A 385 32.73 2.24 -33.62
C MET A 385 33.12 1.40 -34.84
N ASN A 386 32.16 1.16 -35.73
CA ASN A 386 32.40 0.56 -37.04
C ASN A 386 32.66 1.64 -38.10
N MET A 387 32.98 1.21 -39.33
CA MET A 387 33.23 2.08 -40.47
C MET A 387 32.03 2.98 -40.86
N ASN A 388 30.82 2.62 -40.43
CA ASN A 388 29.58 3.36 -40.72
C ASN A 388 29.22 4.37 -39.61
N GLY A 389 30.07 4.56 -38.60
CA GLY A 389 29.83 5.52 -37.52
C GLY A 389 28.77 5.07 -36.50
N SER A 390 28.46 3.78 -36.42
CA SER A 390 27.67 3.17 -35.33
C SER A 390 28.51 2.20 -34.51
N VAL A 391 28.05 1.76 -33.34
CA VAL A 391 28.77 0.74 -32.56
C VAL A 391 28.93 -0.55 -33.37
N HIS A 392 30.12 -1.14 -33.34
CA HIS A 392 30.42 -2.40 -34.02
C HIS A 392 29.63 -3.56 -33.39
N GLY A 393 29.04 -4.43 -34.21
CA GLY A 393 28.22 -5.55 -33.72
C GLY A 393 29.00 -6.49 -32.79
N GLY A 394 30.28 -6.71 -33.07
CA GLY A 394 31.18 -7.45 -32.17
C GLY A 394 31.36 -6.78 -30.80
N ALA A 395 31.39 -5.45 -30.73
CA ALA A 395 31.47 -4.73 -29.45
C ALA A 395 30.17 -4.86 -28.65
N LEU A 396 29.01 -4.78 -29.31
CA LEU A 396 27.71 -5.05 -28.67
C LEU A 396 27.61 -6.49 -28.16
N ALA A 397 28.12 -7.46 -28.92
CA ALA A 397 28.22 -8.85 -28.47
C ALA A 397 29.11 -8.98 -27.21
N THR A 398 30.24 -8.28 -27.17
CA THR A 398 31.13 -8.27 -25.99
C THR A 398 30.49 -7.60 -24.79
N ILE A 399 29.80 -6.46 -24.98
CA ILE A 399 29.05 -5.78 -23.91
C ILE A 399 27.99 -6.73 -23.34
N LEU A 400 27.26 -7.44 -24.21
CA LEU A 400 26.24 -8.39 -23.81
C LEU A 400 26.84 -9.58 -23.04
N ASP A 401 27.95 -10.15 -23.52
CA ASP A 401 28.70 -11.21 -22.82
C ASP A 401 29.13 -10.76 -21.42
N CYS A 402 29.77 -9.60 -21.32
CA CYS A 402 30.26 -9.08 -20.05
C CYS A 402 29.10 -8.80 -19.08
N ALA A 403 28.03 -8.16 -19.55
CA ALA A 403 26.86 -7.85 -18.73
C ALA A 403 26.13 -9.11 -18.24
N THR A 404 25.96 -10.10 -19.11
CA THR A 404 25.35 -11.39 -18.74
C THR A 404 26.23 -12.20 -17.78
N THR A 405 27.56 -12.11 -17.89
CA THR A 405 28.50 -12.67 -16.90
C THR A 405 28.27 -12.07 -15.53
N ILE A 406 28.17 -10.74 -15.44
CA ILE A 406 27.91 -10.05 -14.17
C ILE A 406 26.51 -10.38 -13.64
N ALA A 407 25.51 -10.53 -14.52
CA ALA A 407 24.17 -10.93 -14.11
C ALA A 407 24.14 -12.36 -13.55
N ILE A 408 24.90 -13.29 -14.14
CA ILE A 408 25.06 -14.65 -13.60
C ILE A 408 25.83 -14.60 -12.28
N LEU A 409 26.90 -13.80 -12.17
CA LEU A 409 27.62 -13.59 -10.92
C LEU A 409 26.70 -13.06 -9.81
N ARG A 410 25.73 -12.21 -10.18
CA ARG A 410 24.70 -11.70 -9.27
C ARG A 410 23.70 -12.77 -8.84
N GLY A 411 23.26 -13.61 -9.77
CA GLY A 411 22.27 -14.67 -9.51
C GLY A 411 22.85 -15.97 -8.94
N ASP A 412 24.17 -16.15 -8.95
CA ASP A 412 24.84 -17.34 -8.44
C ASP A 412 25.33 -17.16 -7.00
N LYS A 413 24.77 -17.96 -6.09
CA LYS A 413 25.13 -17.97 -4.66
C LYS A 413 26.59 -18.34 -4.40
N ASN A 414 27.21 -19.11 -5.30
CA ASN A 414 28.58 -19.61 -5.13
C ASN A 414 29.63 -18.72 -5.80
N LEU A 415 29.22 -17.67 -6.52
CA LEU A 415 30.12 -16.81 -7.31
C LEU A 415 31.03 -17.65 -8.24
N SER A 416 30.45 -18.71 -8.79
CA SER A 416 31.15 -19.73 -9.56
C SER A 416 31.71 -19.14 -10.83
N ARG A 417 32.81 -19.71 -11.30
CA ARG A 417 33.38 -19.37 -12.60
C ARG A 417 32.44 -19.83 -13.72
N THR A 418 32.37 -19.05 -14.79
CA THR A 418 31.54 -19.40 -15.95
C THR A 418 32.28 -19.15 -17.26
N VAL A 419 32.07 -20.05 -18.23
CA VAL A 419 32.59 -19.91 -19.60
C VAL A 419 31.47 -20.04 -20.62
N SER A 420 31.58 -19.30 -21.72
CA SER A 420 30.52 -19.21 -22.74
C SER A 420 30.37 -20.53 -23.51
N ILE A 421 29.14 -21.03 -23.64
CA ILE A 421 28.77 -22.15 -24.51
C ILE A 421 28.16 -21.62 -25.80
N GLU A 422 27.18 -20.71 -25.67
CA GLU A 422 26.45 -20.14 -26.80
C GLU A 422 26.09 -18.69 -26.49
N LEU A 423 26.40 -17.79 -27.43
CA LEU A 423 25.99 -16.39 -27.40
C LEU A 423 25.21 -16.07 -28.68
N GLY A 424 23.94 -15.68 -28.54
CA GLY A 424 23.08 -15.30 -29.65
C GLY A 424 22.50 -13.91 -29.44
N LEU A 425 22.55 -13.06 -30.46
CA LEU A 425 22.02 -11.71 -30.40
C LEU A 425 21.38 -11.27 -31.72
N SER A 426 20.45 -10.34 -31.64
CA SER A 426 19.79 -9.66 -32.75
C SER A 426 20.02 -8.16 -32.64
N PHE A 427 20.54 -7.56 -33.72
CA PHE A 427 20.74 -6.12 -33.83
C PHE A 427 19.46 -5.46 -34.34
N ILE A 428 18.88 -4.57 -33.53
CA ILE A 428 17.55 -3.99 -33.79
C ILE A 428 17.69 -2.55 -34.29
N SER A 429 18.55 -1.75 -33.65
CA SER A 429 18.79 -0.37 -34.08
C SER A 429 20.21 0.09 -33.76
N PRO A 430 20.76 1.10 -34.47
CA PRO A 430 22.14 1.53 -34.27
C PRO A 430 22.29 2.38 -33.01
N ALA A 431 23.39 2.18 -32.29
CA ALA A 431 23.90 3.10 -31.28
C ALA A 431 25.03 3.96 -31.85
N LYS A 432 25.09 5.24 -31.47
CA LYS A 432 26.04 6.23 -31.98
C LYS A 432 27.11 6.59 -30.94
N LEU A 433 28.15 7.26 -31.42
CA LEU A 433 29.19 7.82 -30.57
C LEU A 433 28.58 8.71 -29.49
N ASN A 434 29.05 8.57 -28.24
CA ASN A 434 28.55 9.28 -27.07
C ASN A 434 27.11 8.98 -26.68
N ASP A 435 26.42 8.00 -27.27
CA ASP A 435 25.15 7.54 -26.70
C ASP A 435 25.41 6.91 -25.32
N SER A 436 24.43 7.04 -24.43
CA SER A 436 24.41 6.27 -23.18
C SER A 436 23.57 5.03 -23.40
N LEU A 437 24.17 3.86 -23.26
CA LEU A 437 23.47 2.58 -23.35
C LEU A 437 23.00 2.16 -21.97
N LEU A 438 21.71 1.83 -21.87
CA LEU A 438 21.12 1.19 -20.70
C LEU A 438 21.00 -0.31 -20.96
N ILE A 439 21.75 -1.10 -20.22
CA ILE A 439 21.89 -2.54 -20.41
C ILE A 439 21.11 -3.25 -19.31
N HIS A 440 20.07 -3.97 -19.69
CA HIS A 440 19.25 -4.76 -18.77
C HIS A 440 19.53 -6.25 -19.00
N ALA A 441 20.36 -6.81 -18.13
CA ALA A 441 20.70 -8.23 -18.14
C ALA A 441 19.90 -8.99 -17.07
N VAL A 442 19.46 -10.20 -17.37
CA VAL A 442 18.69 -11.05 -16.46
C VAL A 442 19.28 -12.45 -16.43
N CYS A 443 19.69 -12.91 -15.25
CA CYS A 443 20.03 -14.31 -15.03
C CYS A 443 18.75 -15.13 -14.83
N GLN A 444 18.36 -15.91 -15.83
CA GLN A 444 17.12 -16.69 -15.77
C GLN A 444 17.25 -17.88 -14.83
N LYS A 445 18.40 -18.57 -14.85
CA LYS A 445 18.66 -19.77 -14.04
C LYS A 445 20.14 -20.06 -13.93
N VAL A 446 20.62 -20.40 -12.73
CA VAL A 446 21.94 -21.01 -12.49
C VAL A 446 21.72 -22.44 -12.00
N GLY A 447 22.13 -23.41 -12.79
CA GLY A 447 22.13 -24.83 -12.42
C GLY A 447 23.53 -25.30 -12.00
N LYS A 448 23.66 -26.60 -11.70
CA LYS A 448 24.93 -27.21 -11.29
C LYS A 448 26.05 -27.04 -12.33
N ASN A 449 25.71 -27.17 -13.62
CA ASN A 449 26.68 -27.20 -14.71
C ASN A 449 26.43 -26.13 -15.78
N ILE A 450 25.25 -25.49 -15.80
CA ILE A 450 24.84 -24.57 -16.88
C ILE A 450 24.06 -23.39 -16.28
N ALA A 451 24.32 -22.18 -16.77
CA ALA A 451 23.59 -20.97 -16.47
C ALA A 451 22.97 -20.37 -17.75
N TYR A 452 21.77 -19.81 -17.62
CA TYR A 452 20.99 -19.18 -18.68
C TYR A 452 20.75 -17.72 -18.36
N SER A 453 20.97 -16.85 -19.33
CA SER A 453 20.75 -15.40 -19.18
C SER A 453 20.27 -14.77 -20.48
N VAL A 454 19.58 -13.64 -20.34
CA VAL A 454 19.13 -12.79 -21.46
C VAL A 454 19.55 -11.34 -21.18
N CYS A 455 19.66 -10.54 -22.23
CA CYS A 455 20.05 -9.14 -22.09
C CYS A 455 19.46 -8.30 -23.21
N ASP A 456 18.88 -7.17 -22.82
CA ASP A 456 18.41 -6.13 -23.71
C ASP A 456 19.23 -4.86 -23.50
N ILE A 457 19.68 -4.26 -24.60
CA ILE A 457 20.44 -3.01 -24.61
C ILE A 457 19.58 -1.94 -25.25
N TYR A 458 19.36 -0.85 -24.52
CA TYR A 458 18.58 0.31 -24.95
C TYR A 458 19.50 1.53 -25.10
N GLU A 459 19.16 2.44 -25.99
CA GLU A 459 19.61 3.83 -25.90
C GLU A 459 18.82 4.50 -24.76
N GLU A 460 19.51 5.13 -23.82
CA GLU A 460 18.95 5.56 -22.54
C GLU A 460 17.95 6.72 -22.66
N HIS A 461 18.13 7.64 -23.61
CA HIS A 461 17.30 8.83 -23.73
C HIS A 461 15.87 8.50 -24.18
N ASP A 462 15.73 7.77 -25.28
CA ASP A 462 14.43 7.42 -25.87
C ASP A 462 13.97 6.00 -25.52
N MET A 463 14.76 5.26 -24.71
CA MET A 463 14.51 3.86 -24.38
C MET A 463 14.36 2.97 -25.63
N LYS A 464 15.10 3.29 -26.70
CA LYS A 464 15.04 2.58 -27.98
C LYS A 464 15.87 1.30 -27.92
N LEU A 465 15.28 0.15 -28.26
CA LEU A 465 15.98 -1.12 -28.27
C LEU A 465 17.07 -1.15 -29.36
N VAL A 466 18.32 -1.30 -28.95
CA VAL A 466 19.51 -1.37 -29.81
C VAL A 466 19.81 -2.82 -30.16
N THR A 467 19.83 -3.70 -29.16
CA THR A 467 20.18 -5.12 -29.31
C THR A 467 19.48 -5.93 -28.24
N THR A 468 19.08 -7.16 -28.59
CA THR A 468 18.58 -8.15 -27.63
C THR A 468 19.32 -9.46 -27.85
N GLY A 469 19.56 -10.23 -26.80
CA GLY A 469 20.29 -11.48 -26.90
C GLY A 469 20.13 -12.42 -25.71
N ARG A 470 20.63 -13.64 -25.92
CA ARG A 470 20.68 -14.74 -24.95
C ARG A 470 22.10 -15.25 -24.81
N HIS A 471 22.42 -15.74 -23.62
CA HIS A 471 23.72 -16.32 -23.31
C HIS A 471 23.58 -17.55 -22.42
N ILE A 472 24.12 -18.67 -22.89
CA ILE A 472 24.29 -19.91 -22.14
C ILE A 472 25.76 -20.08 -21.75
N LYS A 473 26.04 -20.27 -20.46
CA LYS A 473 27.39 -20.52 -19.94
C LYS A 473 27.49 -21.84 -19.19
N ALA A 474 28.63 -22.51 -19.30
CA ALA A 474 28.99 -23.61 -18.42
C ALA A 474 29.40 -23.05 -17.05
N VAL A 475 28.95 -23.69 -15.98
CA VAL A 475 29.35 -23.38 -14.60
C VAL A 475 30.51 -24.29 -14.23
N LEU A 476 31.62 -23.69 -13.79
CA LEU A 476 32.85 -24.39 -13.45
C LEU A 476 33.06 -24.42 -11.92
N PRO A 477 33.79 -25.42 -11.39
CA PRO A 477 34.13 -25.45 -9.97
C PRO A 477 35.01 -24.26 -9.54
N GLY A 478 34.84 -23.79 -8.31
CA GLY A 478 35.62 -22.67 -7.76
C GLY A 478 35.07 -21.29 -8.14
N THR A 479 35.57 -20.26 -7.49
CA THR A 479 35.04 -18.89 -7.60
C THR A 479 35.93 -18.01 -8.48
N PHE A 480 35.38 -16.90 -8.99
CA PHE A 480 36.19 -15.87 -9.67
C PHE A 480 37.25 -15.22 -8.77
N PHE A 481 37.19 -15.44 -7.45
CA PHE A 481 38.03 -14.78 -6.45
C PHE A 481 39.13 -15.70 -5.87
N ASP A 482 39.20 -16.96 -6.29
CA ASP A 482 40.17 -17.92 -5.75
C ASP A 482 41.60 -17.59 -6.23
N SER A 483 42.56 -17.62 -5.31
CA SER A 483 43.97 -17.26 -5.57
C SER A 483 44.72 -18.26 -6.47
N ASP A 484 44.24 -19.49 -6.59
CA ASP A 484 44.82 -20.55 -7.44
C ASP A 484 44.57 -20.35 -8.95
N PHE A 485 43.79 -19.33 -9.34
CA PHE A 485 43.54 -19.01 -10.75
C PHE A 485 44.81 -18.67 -11.55
N LYS A 486 45.92 -18.36 -10.87
CA LYS A 486 47.25 -18.17 -11.49
C LYS A 486 47.96 -19.45 -11.93
N LYS A 487 47.48 -20.65 -11.58
CA LYS A 487 48.19 -21.92 -11.85
C LYS A 487 47.74 -22.66 -13.11
N ILE A 488 46.76 -22.15 -13.85
CA ILE A 488 46.31 -22.76 -15.11
C ILE A 488 46.74 -21.85 -16.25
N SER A 489 48.04 -21.95 -16.58
CA SER A 489 48.64 -21.48 -17.83
C SER A 489 49.47 -22.61 -18.38
#